data_AF-A0AAV9K5T3-F1
#
_entry.id   AF-A0AAV9K5T3-F1
#
_cell.length_a   1.000
_cell.length_b   1.000
_cell.length_c   1.000
_cell.angle_alpha   90.00
_cell.angle_beta   90.00
_cell.angle_gamma   90.00
#
_symmetry.space_group_name_H-M   'P 1'
#
loop_
_entity.id
_entity.type
_entity.pdbx_description
1 polymer ?
#
loop_
_entity_poly.entity_id
_entity_poly.type
_entity_poly.pdbx_seq_one_letter_code
_entity_poly.pdbx_strand_id
1 'polypeptide(L)'
;MRKFTKERNLVKPTKRLFATTFLTLRAMYIQRKNLRILVLSTDWTSSKFAKETLGKEVANLIISAQFWSDVVRALTVCGPLTIVLRLVDGEKKPPVDYIYEAMDRAKEIIARGFHGVKKQYDKVFEIIDARWSNQLHRPLHVVRHVLNPGLFYKAQEKGTLLTTLWDEYYACVEKMIPDTTIHNLLVPELPRYKMADRLFGYGPAKRAKDTRSSGK
;
A
#
# COMPACT_ATOMS: atom_id res chain seq x y z
N MET A 1 -14.79 -24.63 18.49
CA MET A 1 -13.98 -23.51 17.96
C MET A 1 -13.94 -22.29 18.90
N ARG A 2 -15.07 -21.63 19.23
CA ARG A 2 -15.09 -20.41 20.07
C ARG A 2 -14.38 -20.55 21.44
N LYS A 3 -14.61 -21.67 22.14
CA LYS A 3 -13.89 -22.09 23.36
C LYS A 3 -12.36 -21.96 23.22
N PHE A 4 -11.81 -22.40 22.10
CA PHE A 4 -10.36 -22.42 21.88
C PHE A 4 -9.82 -21.07 21.41
N THR A 5 -10.61 -20.29 20.68
CA THR A 5 -10.20 -18.96 20.18
C THR A 5 -10.49 -17.81 21.16
N LYS A 6 -10.87 -18.12 22.41
CA LYS A 6 -11.29 -17.13 23.43
C LYS A 6 -12.37 -16.21 22.88
N GLU A 7 -13.40 -16.79 22.26
CA GLU A 7 -14.53 -16.06 21.66
C GLU A 7 -14.17 -15.13 20.50
N ARG A 8 -12.94 -15.18 19.98
CA ARG A 8 -12.52 -14.37 18.84
C ARG A 8 -13.04 -14.96 17.53
N ASN A 9 -13.71 -14.11 16.75
CA ASN A 9 -14.13 -14.42 15.38
C ASN A 9 -12.91 -14.47 14.45
N LEU A 10 -12.78 -15.59 13.72
CA LEU A 10 -11.75 -15.78 12.69
C LEU A 10 -12.12 -15.05 11.40
N VAL A 11 -13.35 -15.20 10.94
CA VAL A 11 -13.86 -14.48 9.77
C VAL A 11 -14.09 -13.03 10.15
N LYS A 12 -13.56 -12.11 9.32
CA LYS A 12 -13.70 -10.66 9.50
C LYS A 12 -14.38 -10.07 8.27
N PRO A 13 -15.72 -10.09 8.21
CA PRO A 13 -16.47 -9.57 7.07
C PRO A 13 -16.22 -8.07 6.91
N THR A 14 -16.00 -7.65 5.67
CA THR A 14 -15.93 -6.25 5.26
C THR A 14 -16.66 -6.08 3.94
N LYS A 15 -17.00 -4.83 3.56
CA LYS A 15 -17.64 -4.54 2.27
C LYS A 15 -16.81 -5.01 1.07
N ARG A 16 -15.50 -5.19 1.22
CA ARG A 16 -14.58 -5.56 0.13
C ARG A 16 -14.06 -6.98 0.33
N LEU A 17 -14.28 -7.86 -0.65
CA LEU A 17 -13.90 -9.28 -0.58
C LEU A 17 -12.40 -9.48 -0.29
N PHE A 18 -11.54 -8.65 -0.89
CA PHE A 18 -10.09 -8.70 -0.64
C PHE A 18 -9.76 -8.41 0.84
N ALA A 19 -10.36 -7.38 1.43
CA ALA A 19 -10.13 -7.02 2.83
C ALA A 19 -10.66 -8.11 3.77
N THR A 20 -11.79 -8.75 3.43
CA THR A 20 -12.32 -9.90 4.18
C THR A 20 -11.33 -11.06 4.18
N THR A 21 -10.76 -11.40 3.03
CA THR A 21 -9.78 -12.51 2.89
C THR A 21 -8.52 -12.23 3.69
N PHE A 22 -7.92 -11.04 3.54
CA PHE A 22 -6.72 -10.65 4.27
C PHE A 22 -6.94 -10.62 5.79
N LEU A 23 -8.02 -10.01 6.26
CA LEU A 23 -8.31 -9.92 7.70
C LEU A 23 -8.61 -11.28 8.32
N THR A 24 -9.25 -12.17 7.57
CA THR A 24 -9.52 -13.55 8.00
C THR A 24 -8.21 -14.33 8.13
N LEU A 25 -7.33 -14.25 7.12
CA LEU A 25 -6.02 -14.89 7.16
C LEU A 25 -5.15 -14.38 8.32
N ARG A 26 -5.17 -13.06 8.56
CA ARG A 26 -4.49 -12.44 9.70
C ARG A 26 -5.05 -12.93 11.04
N ALA A 27 -6.37 -13.01 11.17
CA ALA A 27 -7.02 -13.49 12.38
C ALA A 27 -6.69 -14.97 12.66
N MET A 28 -6.67 -15.81 11.62
CA MET A 28 -6.22 -17.21 11.72
C MET A 28 -4.77 -17.29 12.19
N TYR A 29 -3.87 -16.49 11.62
CA TYR A 29 -2.46 -16.47 12.03
C TYR A 29 -2.27 -16.07 13.49
N ILE A 30 -2.99 -15.05 13.97
CA ILE A 30 -2.98 -14.63 15.38
C ILE A 30 -3.47 -15.77 16.28
N GLN A 31 -4.44 -16.56 15.83
CA GLN A 31 -4.99 -17.69 16.56
C GLN A 31 -4.26 -19.01 16.30
N ARG A 32 -3.16 -19.05 15.53
CA ARG A 32 -2.55 -20.31 15.05
C ARG A 32 -2.29 -21.35 16.15
N LYS A 33 -1.81 -20.91 17.32
CA LYS A 33 -1.53 -21.79 18.46
C LYS A 33 -2.82 -22.41 19.00
N ASN A 34 -3.86 -21.59 19.15
CA ASN A 34 -5.17 -22.02 19.61
C ASN A 34 -5.86 -22.94 18.60
N LEU A 35 -5.71 -22.66 17.30
CA LEU A 35 -6.22 -23.52 16.23
C LEU A 35 -5.50 -24.87 16.22
N ARG A 36 -4.18 -24.88 16.43
CA ARG A 36 -3.42 -26.13 16.57
C ARG A 36 -3.88 -26.94 17.77
N ILE A 37 -4.11 -26.31 18.92
CA ILE A 37 -4.65 -26.97 20.12
C ILE A 37 -6.04 -27.53 19.83
N LEU A 38 -6.90 -26.77 19.14
CA LEU A 38 -8.24 -27.21 18.75
C LEU A 38 -8.17 -28.52 17.95
N VAL A 39 -7.42 -28.55 16.84
CA VAL A 39 -7.42 -29.73 15.94
C VAL A 39 -6.72 -30.96 16.53
N LEU A 40 -5.92 -30.78 17.58
CA LEU A 40 -5.27 -31.86 18.33
C LEU A 40 -6.06 -32.27 19.59
N SER A 41 -7.15 -31.59 19.92
CA SER A 41 -7.94 -31.87 21.12
C SER A 41 -8.83 -33.09 20.97
N THR A 42 -9.13 -33.76 22.09
CA THR A 42 -10.14 -34.82 22.16
C THR A 42 -11.52 -34.34 21.72
N ASP A 43 -11.85 -33.08 22.00
CA ASP A 43 -13.10 -32.43 21.56
C ASP A 43 -13.20 -32.42 20.02
N TRP A 44 -12.08 -32.24 19.31
CA TRP A 44 -12.06 -32.28 17.85
C TRP A 44 -12.13 -33.71 17.33
N THR A 45 -11.26 -34.61 17.82
CA THR A 45 -11.18 -35.99 17.32
C THR A 45 -12.47 -36.79 17.54
N SER A 46 -13.22 -36.48 18.60
CA SER A 46 -14.55 -37.07 18.87
C SER A 46 -15.68 -36.43 18.06
N SER A 47 -15.45 -35.27 17.43
CA SER A 47 -16.48 -34.57 16.66
C SER A 47 -16.76 -35.23 15.31
N LYS A 48 -17.96 -35.00 14.77
CA LYS A 48 -18.33 -35.41 13.40
C LYS A 48 -17.41 -34.80 12.35
N PHE A 49 -16.95 -33.57 12.57
CA PHE A 49 -16.12 -32.83 11.62
C PHE A 49 -14.76 -33.49 11.40
N ALA A 50 -14.16 -34.09 12.42
CA ALA A 50 -12.88 -34.79 12.26
C ALA A 50 -12.99 -36.05 11.36
N LYS A 51 -14.20 -36.59 11.18
CA LYS A 51 -14.45 -37.76 10.32
C LYS A 51 -14.67 -37.37 8.86
N GLU A 52 -15.16 -36.15 8.61
CA GLU A 52 -15.39 -35.59 7.28
C GLU A 52 -14.07 -35.37 6.53
N THR A 53 -14.08 -35.52 5.20
CA THR A 53 -12.92 -35.29 4.32
C THR A 53 -12.36 -33.88 4.51
N LEU A 54 -13.23 -32.87 4.44
CA LEU A 54 -12.86 -31.46 4.63
C LEU A 54 -12.27 -31.18 6.02
N GLY A 55 -12.79 -31.81 7.07
CA GLY A 55 -12.25 -31.61 8.42
C GLY A 55 -10.84 -32.19 8.58
N LYS A 56 -10.55 -33.33 7.94
CA LYS A 56 -9.19 -33.90 7.88
C LYS A 56 -8.23 -32.97 7.13
N GLU A 57 -8.65 -32.42 5.99
CA GLU A 57 -7.85 -31.46 5.22
C GLU A 57 -7.55 -30.19 6.04
N VAL A 58 -8.56 -29.63 6.71
CA VAL A 58 -8.39 -28.45 7.58
C VAL A 58 -7.41 -28.73 8.72
N ALA A 59 -7.50 -29.90 9.36
CA ALA A 59 -6.56 -30.28 10.42
C ALA A 59 -5.12 -30.38 9.88
N ASN A 60 -4.93 -31.01 8.72
CA ASN A 60 -3.62 -31.12 8.07
C ASN A 60 -3.04 -29.74 7.73
N LEU A 61 -3.85 -28.82 7.19
CA LEU A 61 -3.43 -27.45 6.91
C LEU A 61 -3.01 -26.71 8.20
N ILE A 62 -3.81 -26.79 9.26
CA ILE A 62 -3.53 -26.12 10.54
C ILE A 62 -2.26 -26.65 11.22
N ILE A 63 -1.94 -27.94 11.05
CA ILE A 63 -0.74 -28.55 11.65
C ILE A 63 0.51 -28.28 10.78
N SER A 64 0.34 -28.11 9.46
CA SER A 64 1.42 -27.89 8.50
C SER A 64 2.23 -26.62 8.77
N ALA A 65 3.54 -26.79 8.96
CA ALA A 65 4.47 -25.67 9.08
C ALA A 65 4.57 -24.87 7.77
N GLN A 66 4.52 -25.56 6.62
CA GLN A 66 4.60 -24.93 5.31
C GLN A 66 3.41 -23.99 5.07
N PHE A 67 2.20 -24.44 5.39
CA PHE A 67 1.01 -23.61 5.31
C PHE A 67 1.19 -22.29 6.07
N TRP A 68 1.66 -22.34 7.31
CA TRP A 68 1.88 -21.13 8.10
C TRP A 68 3.02 -20.26 7.58
N SER A 69 4.06 -20.84 6.98
CA SER A 69 5.11 -20.10 6.27
C SER A 69 4.50 -19.30 5.11
N ASP A 70 3.65 -19.93 4.30
CA ASP A 70 2.97 -19.29 3.18
C ASP A 70 1.98 -18.20 3.65
N VAL A 71 1.28 -18.43 4.77
CA VAL A 71 0.46 -17.39 5.41
C VAL A 71 1.30 -16.18 5.81
N VAL A 72 2.48 -16.38 6.40
CA VAL A 72 3.38 -15.26 6.74
C VAL A 72 3.79 -14.50 5.49
N ARG A 73 4.22 -15.22 4.45
CA ARG A 73 4.61 -14.60 3.16
C ARG A 73 3.48 -13.75 2.58
N ALA A 74 2.26 -14.28 2.57
CA ALA A 74 1.07 -13.56 2.10
C ALA A 74 0.76 -12.31 2.95
N LEU A 75 0.85 -12.41 4.27
CA LEU A 75 0.62 -11.27 5.18
C LEU A 75 1.70 -10.19 5.03
N THR A 76 2.96 -10.58 4.81
CA THR A 76 4.08 -9.67 4.56
C THR A 76 3.85 -8.83 3.30
N VAL A 77 3.30 -9.43 2.24
CA VAL A 77 2.96 -8.73 0.99
C VAL A 77 1.69 -7.89 1.12
N CYS A 78 0.61 -8.49 1.59
CA CYS A 78 -0.71 -7.84 1.58
C CYS A 78 -0.84 -6.75 2.64
N GLY A 79 -0.11 -6.84 3.75
CA GLY A 79 -0.18 -5.87 4.84
C GLY A 79 0.07 -4.43 4.37
N PRO A 80 1.24 -4.12 3.78
CA PRO A 80 1.54 -2.80 3.25
C PRO A 80 0.58 -2.34 2.15
N LEU A 81 0.19 -3.24 1.24
CA LEU A 81 -0.78 -2.91 0.17
C LEU A 81 -2.15 -2.53 0.72
N THR A 82 -2.61 -3.12 1.82
CA THR A 82 -3.88 -2.73 2.45
C THR A 82 -3.84 -1.32 3.02
N ILE A 83 -2.66 -0.79 3.37
CA ILE A 83 -2.50 0.60 3.82
C ILE A 83 -2.66 1.55 2.62
N VAL A 84 -2.02 1.22 1.48
CA VAL A 84 -2.17 1.99 0.23
C VAL A 84 -3.63 2.01 -0.22
N LEU A 85 -4.32 0.87 -0.20
CA LEU A 85 -5.73 0.81 -0.58
C LEU A 85 -6.61 1.67 0.34
N ARG A 86 -6.41 1.60 1.66
CA ARG A 86 -7.15 2.45 2.60
C ARG A 86 -6.92 3.95 2.38
N LEU A 87 -5.69 4.31 1.98
CA LEU A 87 -5.35 5.69 1.65
C LEU A 87 -6.18 6.18 0.46
N VAL A 88 -6.23 5.41 -0.62
CA VAL A 88 -6.99 5.76 -1.84
C VAL A 88 -8.51 5.69 -1.62
N ASP A 89 -8.97 4.82 -0.71
CA ASP A 89 -10.38 4.66 -0.35
C ASP A 89 -10.93 5.74 0.60
N GLY A 90 -10.09 6.63 1.12
CA GLY A 90 -10.49 7.64 2.09
C GLY A 90 -11.43 8.70 1.50
N GLU A 91 -12.70 8.69 1.94
CA GLU A 91 -13.77 9.57 1.42
C GLU A 91 -13.54 11.08 1.64
N LYS A 92 -12.68 11.49 2.58
CA LYS A 92 -12.62 12.89 3.04
C LYS A 92 -11.70 13.82 2.25
N LYS A 93 -10.64 13.30 1.63
CA LYS A 93 -9.79 14.04 0.66
C LYS A 93 -9.02 13.02 -0.17
N PRO A 94 -8.99 13.14 -1.51
CA PRO A 94 -8.18 12.26 -2.32
C PRO A 94 -6.69 12.56 -2.06
N PRO A 95 -5.92 11.65 -1.45
CA PRO A 95 -4.48 11.82 -1.18
C PRO A 95 -3.68 11.50 -2.44
N VAL A 96 -4.09 12.11 -3.55
CA VAL A 96 -3.56 11.83 -4.89
C VAL A 96 -2.07 12.19 -4.99
N ASP A 97 -1.60 13.12 -4.18
CA ASP A 97 -0.19 13.49 -4.06
C ASP A 97 0.64 12.46 -3.29
N TYR A 98 0.04 11.71 -2.36
CA TYR A 98 0.77 10.75 -1.51
C TYR A 98 0.73 9.31 -2.03
N ILE A 99 -0.03 9.01 -3.09
CA ILE A 99 -0.16 7.64 -3.59
C ILE A 99 1.18 7.04 -4.04
N TYR A 100 2.06 7.85 -4.65
CA TYR A 100 3.42 7.45 -5.04
C TYR A 100 4.26 7.10 -3.82
N GLU A 101 4.37 8.01 -2.84
CA GLU A 101 5.13 7.77 -1.60
C GLU A 101 4.58 6.56 -0.83
N ALA A 102 3.26 6.38 -0.80
CA ALA A 102 2.63 5.24 -0.15
C ALA A 102 2.96 3.91 -0.84
N MET A 103 3.00 3.89 -2.18
CA MET A 103 3.37 2.70 -2.95
C MET A 103 4.86 2.36 -2.77
N ASP A 104 5.75 3.35 -2.86
CA ASP A 104 7.19 3.15 -2.64
C ASP A 104 7.46 2.61 -1.23
N ARG A 105 6.86 3.24 -0.21
CA ARG A 105 6.96 2.76 1.17
C ARG A 105 6.39 1.34 1.33
N ALA A 106 5.33 1.00 0.61
CA ALA A 106 4.79 -0.36 0.64
C ALA A 106 5.80 -1.37 0.08
N LYS A 107 6.43 -1.08 -1.06
CA LYS A 107 7.51 -1.90 -1.62
C LYS A 107 8.70 -2.02 -0.65
N GLU A 108 9.14 -0.92 -0.03
CA GLU A 108 10.21 -0.96 0.97
C GLU A 108 9.88 -1.84 2.18
N ILE A 109 8.64 -1.80 2.68
CA ILE A 109 8.21 -2.66 3.79
C ILE A 109 8.19 -4.12 3.36
N ILE A 110 7.72 -4.42 2.14
CA ILE A 110 7.72 -5.78 1.58
C ILE A 110 9.16 -6.30 1.47
N ALA A 111 10.06 -5.54 0.86
CA ALA A 111 11.46 -5.94 0.70
C ALA A 111 12.13 -6.21 2.06
N ARG A 112 11.92 -5.32 3.04
CA ARG A 112 12.40 -5.53 4.42
C ARG A 112 11.78 -6.75 5.10
N GLY A 113 10.50 -7.01 4.86
CA GLY A 113 9.80 -8.19 5.38
C GLY A 113 10.36 -9.52 4.86
N PHE A 114 11.08 -9.48 3.73
CA PHE A 114 11.85 -10.60 3.18
C PHE A 114 13.36 -10.42 3.34
N HIS A 115 13.79 -9.59 4.30
CA HIS A 115 15.21 -9.34 4.62
C HIS A 115 16.06 -8.88 3.42
N GLY A 116 15.45 -8.23 2.43
CA GLY A 116 16.13 -7.80 1.20
C GLY A 116 16.45 -8.93 0.22
N VAL A 117 15.96 -10.16 0.45
CA VAL A 117 16.20 -11.29 -0.46
C VAL A 117 15.33 -11.14 -1.71
N LYS A 118 15.85 -10.46 -2.74
CA LYS A 118 15.14 -10.08 -3.97
C LYS A 118 14.30 -11.20 -4.58
N LYS A 119 14.85 -12.41 -4.70
CA LYS A 119 14.16 -13.60 -5.26
C LYS A 119 12.81 -13.91 -4.59
N GLN A 120 12.59 -13.46 -3.35
CA GLN A 120 11.35 -13.72 -2.61
C GLN A 120 10.21 -12.74 -2.93
N TYR A 121 10.52 -11.55 -3.46
CA TYR A 121 9.54 -10.50 -3.74
C TYR A 121 9.60 -9.90 -5.15
N ASP A 122 10.55 -10.29 -6.00
CA ASP A 122 10.71 -9.74 -7.36
C ASP A 122 9.42 -9.90 -8.18
N LYS A 123 8.88 -11.12 -8.24
CA LYS A 123 7.60 -11.41 -8.90
C LYS A 123 6.43 -10.64 -8.30
N VAL A 124 6.48 -10.34 -7.01
CA VAL A 124 5.45 -9.52 -6.35
C VAL A 124 5.56 -8.09 -6.84
N PHE A 125 6.77 -7.55 -6.98
CA PHE A 125 7.00 -6.22 -7.51
C PHE A 125 6.58 -6.12 -8.97
N GLU A 126 6.88 -7.12 -9.81
CA GLU A 126 6.38 -7.20 -11.18
C GLU A 126 4.85 -7.11 -11.25
N ILE A 127 4.14 -7.83 -10.37
CA ILE A 127 2.67 -7.76 -10.30
C ILE A 127 2.21 -6.39 -9.84
N ILE A 128 2.85 -5.81 -8.82
CA ILE A 128 2.53 -4.47 -8.32
C ILE A 128 2.72 -3.43 -9.44
N ASP A 129 3.84 -3.49 -10.16
CA ASP A 129 4.19 -2.56 -11.23
C ASP A 129 3.25 -2.70 -12.43
N ALA A 130 2.93 -3.92 -12.83
CA ALA A 130 1.94 -4.16 -13.87
C ALA A 130 0.56 -3.60 -13.48
N ARG A 131 0.14 -3.76 -12.21
CA ARG A 131 -1.13 -3.18 -11.73
C ARG A 131 -1.07 -1.67 -11.62
N TRP A 132 0.07 -1.13 -11.18
CA TRP A 132 0.32 0.29 -11.07
C TRP A 132 0.15 0.97 -12.43
N SER A 133 0.91 0.55 -13.43
CA SER A 133 0.89 1.14 -14.77
C SER A 133 -0.49 1.06 -15.44
N ASN A 134 -1.22 -0.04 -15.23
CA ASN A 134 -2.52 -0.24 -15.87
C ASN A 134 -3.67 0.53 -15.16
N GLN A 135 -3.67 0.54 -13.82
CA GLN A 135 -4.89 0.90 -13.06
C GLN A 135 -4.73 2.14 -12.18
N LEU A 136 -3.55 2.40 -11.61
CA LEU A 136 -3.35 3.43 -10.58
C LEU A 136 -2.54 4.62 -11.06
N HIS A 137 -1.62 4.39 -11.99
CA HIS A 137 -0.83 5.44 -12.62
C HIS A 137 -1.72 6.29 -13.53
N ARG A 138 -1.75 7.60 -13.25
CA ARG A 138 -2.44 8.61 -14.05
C ARG A 138 -1.57 9.86 -14.10
N PRO A 139 -1.44 10.53 -15.27
CA PRO A 139 -0.65 11.76 -15.39
C PRO A 139 -1.04 12.84 -14.37
N LEU A 140 -2.33 12.96 -14.06
CA LEU A 140 -2.81 13.89 -13.04
C LEU A 140 -2.29 13.58 -11.62
N HIS A 141 -2.08 12.30 -11.29
CA HIS A 141 -1.46 11.91 -10.02
C HIS A 141 0.01 12.33 -9.98
N VAL A 142 0.74 12.22 -11.10
CA VAL A 142 2.13 12.69 -11.20
C VAL A 142 2.20 14.19 -11.02
N VAL A 143 1.37 14.95 -11.75
CA VAL A 143 1.30 16.41 -11.63
C VAL A 143 1.11 16.83 -10.18
N ARG A 144 0.16 16.22 -9.47
CA ARG A 144 -0.10 16.56 -8.07
C ARG A 144 1.05 16.17 -7.14
N HIS A 145 1.73 15.06 -7.42
CA HIS A 145 2.89 14.61 -6.65
C HIS A 145 4.08 15.57 -6.81
N VAL A 146 4.47 15.92 -8.04
CA VAL A 146 5.62 16.81 -8.27
C VAL A 146 5.37 18.25 -7.81
N LEU A 147 4.10 18.69 -7.81
CA LEU A 147 3.69 20.00 -7.30
C LEU A 147 3.44 20.03 -5.79
N ASN A 148 3.55 18.91 -5.06
CA ASN A 148 3.52 18.93 -3.60
C ASN A 148 4.91 19.35 -3.07
N PRO A 149 5.06 20.55 -2.45
CA PRO A 149 6.37 21.04 -2.03
C PRO A 149 7.02 20.19 -0.94
N GLY A 150 6.22 19.62 -0.03
CA GLY A 150 6.70 18.74 1.04
C GLY A 150 7.33 17.47 0.49
N LEU A 151 6.70 16.86 -0.52
CA LEU A 151 7.21 15.65 -1.17
C LEU A 151 8.36 15.96 -2.12
N PHE A 152 8.21 16.97 -2.98
CA PHE A 152 9.20 17.34 -3.98
C PHE A 152 10.55 17.70 -3.36
N TYR A 153 10.59 18.64 -2.41
CA TYR A 153 11.86 19.06 -1.82
C TYR A 153 12.49 17.96 -0.96
N LYS A 154 11.67 17.14 -0.28
CA LYS A 154 12.18 15.98 0.46
C LYS A 154 12.79 14.92 -0.46
N ALA A 155 12.20 14.68 -1.62
CA ALA A 155 12.74 13.77 -2.63
C ALA A 155 14.02 14.33 -3.26
N GLN A 156 14.08 15.64 -3.51
CA GLN A 156 15.25 16.34 -4.01
C GLN A 156 16.41 16.30 -3.01
N GLU A 157 16.17 16.60 -1.73
CA GLU A 157 17.15 16.49 -0.64
C GLU A 157 17.74 15.08 -0.50
N LYS A 158 16.91 14.06 -0.73
CA LYS A 158 17.31 12.64 -0.68
C LYS A 158 17.92 12.11 -1.98
N GLY A 159 17.89 12.88 -3.07
CA GLY A 159 18.33 12.41 -4.38
C GLY A 159 17.45 11.30 -4.98
N THR A 160 16.19 11.17 -4.56
CA THR A 160 15.25 10.14 -5.03
C THR A 160 14.27 10.66 -6.08
N LEU A 161 14.47 11.87 -6.58
CA LEU A 161 13.59 12.48 -7.57
C LEU A 161 13.81 11.83 -8.94
N LEU A 162 12.74 11.26 -9.51
CA LEU A 162 12.75 10.76 -10.89
C LEU A 162 12.55 11.91 -11.86
N THR A 163 13.51 12.14 -12.76
CA THR A 163 13.44 13.20 -13.78
C THR A 163 12.27 13.00 -14.73
N THR A 164 11.92 11.75 -15.03
CA THR A 164 10.81 11.37 -15.91
C THR A 164 9.45 11.89 -15.44
N LEU A 165 9.27 12.15 -14.14
CA LEU A 165 8.02 12.72 -13.62
C LEU A 165 7.75 14.14 -14.15
N TRP A 166 8.80 14.88 -14.51
CA TRP A 166 8.65 16.21 -15.11
C TRP A 166 8.23 16.14 -16.57
N ASP A 167 8.69 15.15 -17.33
CA ASP A 167 8.24 14.94 -18.72
C ASP A 167 6.73 14.63 -18.74
N GLU A 168 6.28 13.79 -17.82
CA GLU A 168 4.86 13.47 -17.63
C GLU A 168 4.04 14.68 -17.16
N TYR A 169 4.61 15.54 -16.30
CA TYR A 169 4.00 16.80 -15.92
C TYR A 169 3.74 17.68 -17.13
N TYR A 170 4.75 17.89 -17.98
CA TYR A 170 4.62 18.74 -19.18
C TYR A 170 3.58 18.17 -20.14
N ALA A 171 3.64 16.87 -20.45
CA ALA A 171 2.64 16.21 -21.30
C ALA A 171 1.22 16.35 -20.75
N CYS A 172 1.05 16.32 -19.42
CA CYS A 172 -0.24 16.53 -18.78
C CYS A 172 -0.72 17.99 -18.88
N VAL A 173 0.17 18.97 -18.67
CA VAL A 173 -0.16 20.40 -18.77
C VAL A 173 -0.56 20.77 -20.20
N GLU A 174 0.19 20.31 -21.21
CA GLU A 174 -0.12 20.53 -22.62
C GLU A 174 -1.50 19.99 -22.99
N LYS A 175 -1.84 18.80 -22.47
CA LYS A 175 -3.16 18.19 -22.71
C LYS A 175 -4.31 18.89 -21.99
N MET A 176 -4.06 19.41 -20.78
CA MET A 176 -5.11 20.00 -19.93
C MET A 176 -5.36 21.48 -20.21
N ILE A 177 -4.36 22.20 -20.70
CA ILE A 177 -4.42 23.65 -20.91
C ILE A 177 -4.20 23.89 -22.41
N PRO A 178 -5.25 24.09 -23.22
CA PRO A 178 -5.09 24.37 -24.65
C PRO A 178 -4.53 25.77 -24.93
N ASP A 179 -4.66 26.70 -23.98
CA ASP A 179 -4.22 28.09 -24.11
C ASP A 179 -2.71 28.23 -23.89
N THR A 180 -2.01 28.52 -24.99
CA THR A 180 -0.56 28.72 -25.01
C THR A 180 -0.11 29.96 -24.23
N THR A 181 -1.00 30.92 -23.99
CA THR A 181 -0.72 32.09 -23.15
C THR A 181 -0.49 31.68 -21.70
N ILE A 182 -1.29 30.73 -21.20
CA ILE A 182 -1.14 30.19 -19.84
C ILE A 182 0.15 29.35 -19.75
N HIS A 183 0.50 28.59 -20.79
CA HIS A 183 1.78 27.87 -20.83
C HIS A 183 2.97 28.82 -20.67
N ASN A 184 2.98 29.92 -21.41
CA ASN A 184 4.05 30.91 -21.35
C ASN A 184 4.22 31.54 -19.96
N LEU A 185 3.13 31.65 -19.19
CA LEU A 185 3.18 32.12 -17.79
C LEU A 185 3.70 31.06 -16.82
N LEU A 186 3.49 29.77 -17.10
CA LEU A 186 3.94 28.67 -16.24
C LEU A 186 5.44 28.37 -16.38
N VAL A 187 5.97 28.50 -17.61
CA VAL A 187 7.39 28.23 -17.93
C VAL A 187 8.36 28.91 -16.96
N PRO A 188 8.26 30.22 -16.65
CA PRO A 188 9.20 30.88 -15.73
C PRO A 188 8.96 30.56 -14.25
N GLU A 189 7.77 30.10 -13.85
CA GLU A 189 7.47 29.78 -12.45
C GLU A 189 8.02 28.41 -12.03
N LEU A 190 8.15 27.47 -12.96
CA LEU A 190 8.58 26.12 -12.63
C LEU A 190 10.04 26.02 -12.15
N PRO A 191 11.03 26.70 -12.77
CA PRO A 191 12.38 26.79 -12.21
C PRO A 191 12.40 27.40 -10.81
N ARG A 192 11.59 28.43 -10.56
CA ARG A 192 11.52 29.08 -9.23
C ARG A 192 11.00 28.11 -8.18
N TYR A 193 9.96 27.35 -8.51
CA TYR A 193 9.48 26.25 -7.67
C TYR A 193 10.59 25.22 -7.44
N LYS A 194 11.22 24.68 -8.49
CA LYS A 194 12.27 23.65 -8.37
C LYS A 194 13.47 24.09 -7.52
N MET A 195 13.82 25.37 -7.56
CA MET A 195 14.94 25.95 -6.82
C MET A 195 14.57 26.45 -5.41
N ALA A 196 13.30 26.33 -5.00
CA ALA A 196 12.77 26.98 -3.81
C ALA A 196 13.11 28.48 -3.76
N ASP A 197 12.99 29.17 -4.90
CA ASP A 197 13.29 30.60 -5.02
C ASP A 197 12.08 31.45 -4.56
N ARG A 198 12.35 32.71 -4.20
CA ARG A 198 11.35 33.70 -3.76
C ARG A 198 10.43 33.17 -2.65
N LEU A 199 9.11 33.20 -2.87
CA LEU A 199 8.09 32.84 -1.89
C LEU A 199 8.18 31.37 -1.45
N PHE A 200 8.70 30.48 -2.31
CA PHE A 200 8.90 29.07 -1.97
C PHE A 200 10.07 28.86 -1.00
N GLY A 201 11.06 29.73 -1.04
CA GLY A 201 12.24 29.70 -0.17
C GLY A 201 12.02 30.27 1.24
N TYR A 202 10.93 31.01 1.44
CA TYR A 202 10.67 31.76 2.66
C TYR A 202 10.42 30.83 3.86
N GLY A 203 10.97 31.17 5.03
CA GLY A 203 10.92 30.32 6.24
C GLY A 203 9.52 29.82 6.62
N PRO A 204 8.48 30.68 6.62
CA PRO A 204 7.09 30.26 6.79
C PRO A 204 6.58 29.26 5.74
N ALA A 205 6.93 29.43 4.46
CA ALA A 205 6.54 28.50 3.39
C ALA A 205 7.20 27.13 3.57
N LYS A 206 8.49 27.12 3.94
CA LYS A 206 9.23 25.89 4.28
C LYS A 206 8.65 25.15 5.48
N ARG A 207 8.13 25.86 6.49
CA ARG A 207 7.42 25.25 7.64
C ARG A 207 6.00 24.77 7.29
N ALA A 208 5.35 25.42 6.32
CA ALA A 208 3.98 25.10 5.92
C ALA A 208 3.87 23.94 4.94
N LYS A 209 4.98 23.52 4.31
CA LYS A 209 5.02 22.49 3.25
C LYS A 209 4.40 21.15 3.65
N ASP A 210 4.50 20.78 4.93
CA ASP A 210 3.98 19.52 5.48
C ASP A 210 2.61 19.66 6.19
N THR A 211 2.12 20.89 6.37
CA THR A 211 0.92 21.18 7.18
C THR A 211 -0.27 21.73 6.39
N ARG A 212 -0.05 22.23 5.17
CA ARG A 212 -1.12 22.70 4.28
C ARG A 212 -1.35 21.69 3.14
N SER A 213 -2.35 20.82 3.28
CA SER A 213 -2.83 19.98 2.18
C SER A 213 -3.24 20.84 0.98
N SER A 214 -2.78 20.51 -0.21
CA SER A 214 -3.24 21.10 -1.47
C SER A 214 -4.75 20.86 -1.62
N GLY A 215 -5.54 21.91 -1.38
CA GLY A 215 -7.01 21.89 -1.37
C GLY A 215 -7.62 22.33 -0.04
N LYS A 216 -7.34 23.58 0.35
CA LYS A 216 -8.25 24.38 1.19
C LYS A 216 -8.72 25.55 0.35
#